data_AF-A0A8J6I405-F1
#
_entry.id   AF-A0A8J6I405-F1
#
_cell.length_a   1.000
_cell.length_b   1.000
_cell.length_c   1.000
_cell.angle_alpha   90.00
_cell.angle_beta   90.00
_cell.angle_gamma   90.00
#
_symmetry.space_group_name_H-M   'P 1'
#
loop_
_entity.id
_entity.type
_entity.pdbx_description
1 polymer ?
#
loop_
_entity_poly.entity_id
_entity_poly.type
_entity_poly.pdbx_seq_one_letter_code
_entity_poly.pdbx_strand_id
1 'polypeptide(L)'
;MGVEVVVLPVADTEALYSAITEADLLAGAKVVCGGLGLASAEVVRFPEGTLPVYAVGANQVLKLYPQYCRPNSDVEERALRTVEGRLSIHTPRIEAVGEVDGWGYLLMDRVPGVSLAEAWPHVPSAARRGLVEQLGIALAELHALAPPILPPAHWETFIAQQR
;
A
#
# COMPACT_ATOMS: atom_id res chain seq x y z
N MET A 1 -22.75 -24.49 -13.70
CA MET A 1 -23.01 -23.71 -12.48
C MET A 1 -21.76 -23.87 -11.62
N GLY A 2 -20.73 -23.06 -11.90
CA GLY A 2 -19.47 -23.12 -11.15
C GLY A 2 -19.70 -22.44 -9.81
N VAL A 3 -19.32 -23.11 -8.72
CA VAL A 3 -19.29 -22.47 -7.40
C VAL A 3 -18.25 -21.36 -7.50
N GLU A 4 -18.66 -20.12 -7.27
CA GLU A 4 -17.75 -18.99 -7.10
C GLU A 4 -16.90 -19.32 -5.87
N VAL A 5 -15.64 -19.69 -6.10
CA VAL A 5 -14.72 -19.96 -4.98
C VAL A 5 -14.29 -18.60 -4.47
N VAL A 6 -14.89 -18.18 -3.36
CA VAL A 6 -14.43 -17.02 -2.59
C VAL A 6 -13.01 -17.31 -2.14
N VAL A 7 -12.07 -16.45 -2.52
CA VAL A 7 -10.64 -16.62 -2.23
C VAL A 7 -10.19 -15.72 -1.10
N LEU A 8 -10.74 -14.51 -1.01
CA LEU A 8 -10.52 -13.61 0.12
C LEU A 8 -11.72 -13.66 1.08
N PRO A 9 -11.52 -13.95 2.38
CA PRO A 9 -12.62 -13.99 3.34
C PRO A 9 -13.31 -12.64 3.51
N VAL A 10 -14.58 -12.67 3.95
CA VAL A 10 -15.34 -11.45 4.27
C VAL A 10 -14.63 -10.66 5.37
N ALA A 11 -14.44 -9.36 5.13
CA ALA A 11 -13.73 -8.43 6.01
C ALA A 11 -14.40 -7.04 5.99
N ASP A 12 -15.73 -7.00 6.13
CA ASP A 12 -16.52 -5.76 6.17
C ASP A 12 -16.50 -5.05 7.54
N THR A 13 -15.86 -5.67 8.54
CA THR A 13 -15.52 -5.06 9.83
C THR A 13 -14.05 -5.33 10.19
N GLU A 14 -13.48 -4.47 11.04
CA GLU A 14 -12.11 -4.64 11.56
C GLU A 14 -11.96 -5.92 12.39
N ALA A 15 -13.02 -6.32 13.13
CA ALA A 15 -13.03 -7.55 13.90
C ALA A 15 -12.95 -8.80 13.01
N LEU A 16 -13.69 -8.81 11.89
CA LEU A 16 -13.61 -9.90 10.93
C LEU A 16 -12.25 -9.93 10.25
N TYR A 17 -11.72 -8.78 9.83
CA TYR A 17 -10.37 -8.68 9.27
C TYR A 17 -9.30 -9.26 10.22
N SER A 18 -9.37 -8.88 11.51
CA SER A 18 -8.41 -9.32 12.52
C SER A 18 -8.46 -10.83 12.79
N ALA A 19 -9.56 -11.51 12.45
CA ALA A 19 -9.71 -12.95 12.60
C ALA A 19 -9.16 -13.74 11.40
N ILE A 20 -8.81 -13.08 10.29
CA ILE A 20 -8.29 -13.74 9.09
C ILE A 20 -6.84 -14.17 9.32
N THR A 21 -6.52 -15.40 8.91
CA THR A 21 -5.16 -15.92 9.05
C THR A 21 -4.24 -15.41 7.94
N GLU A 22 -2.93 -15.37 8.21
CA GLU A 22 -1.93 -15.01 7.18
C GLU A 22 -1.97 -15.97 5.99
N ALA A 23 -2.30 -17.24 6.21
CA ALA A 23 -2.40 -18.25 5.17
C ALA A 23 -3.57 -17.94 4.20
N ASP A 24 -4.72 -17.51 4.72
CA ASP A 24 -5.86 -17.12 3.92
C ASP A 24 -5.56 -15.85 3.11
N LEU A 25 -4.93 -14.85 3.73
CA LEU A 25 -4.52 -13.63 3.03
C LEU A 25 -3.49 -13.93 1.92
N LEU A 26 -2.53 -14.82 2.18
CA LEU A 26 -1.54 -15.23 1.18
C LEU A 26 -2.19 -16.00 0.02
N ALA A 27 -3.17 -16.85 0.29
CA ALA A 27 -3.92 -17.55 -0.76
C ALA A 27 -4.68 -16.56 -1.65
N GLY A 28 -5.37 -15.58 -1.04
CA GLY A 28 -6.01 -14.49 -1.75
C GLY A 28 -5.05 -13.66 -2.60
N ALA A 29 -3.91 -13.24 -2.03
CA ALA A 29 -2.87 -12.51 -2.76
C ALA A 29 -2.35 -13.26 -3.98
N LYS A 30 -2.15 -14.58 -3.88
CA LYS A 30 -1.73 -15.43 -5.00
C LYS A 30 -2.77 -15.52 -6.12
N VAL A 31 -4.06 -15.54 -5.79
CA VAL A 31 -5.12 -15.51 -6.81
C VAL A 31 -5.17 -14.15 -7.51
N VAL A 32 -5.07 -13.05 -6.77
CA VAL A 32 -4.98 -11.70 -7.37
C VAL A 32 -3.78 -11.65 -8.32
N CYS A 33 -2.60 -12.12 -7.89
CA CYS A 33 -1.42 -12.21 -8.76
C CYS A 33 -1.68 -13.09 -10.00
N GLY A 34 -2.34 -14.23 -9.84
CA GLY A 34 -2.71 -15.12 -10.95
C GLY A 34 -3.60 -14.43 -12.00
N GLY A 35 -4.62 -13.70 -11.54
CA GLY A 35 -5.50 -12.90 -12.41
C GLY A 35 -4.77 -11.77 -13.16
N LEU A 36 -3.67 -11.28 -12.60
CA LEU A 36 -2.81 -10.26 -13.20
C LEU A 36 -1.69 -10.85 -14.09
N GLY A 37 -1.69 -12.17 -14.33
CA GLY A 37 -0.66 -12.83 -15.13
C GLY A 37 0.67 -13.07 -14.41
N LEU A 38 0.69 -12.96 -13.08
CA LEU A 38 1.85 -13.11 -12.20
C LEU A 38 1.84 -14.43 -11.41
N ALA A 39 1.15 -15.47 -11.93
CA ALA A 39 0.97 -16.74 -11.22
C ALA A 39 2.28 -17.46 -10.84
N SER A 40 3.36 -17.23 -11.60
CA SER A 40 4.68 -17.82 -11.33
C SER A 40 5.58 -16.96 -10.44
N ALA A 41 5.15 -15.74 -10.09
CA ALA A 41 5.93 -14.86 -9.23
C ALA A 41 5.90 -15.37 -7.79
N GLU A 42 7.03 -15.26 -7.10
CA GLU A 42 7.07 -15.48 -5.66
C GLU A 42 6.27 -14.37 -4.96
N VAL A 43 5.43 -14.74 -3.98
CA VAL A 43 4.60 -13.79 -3.22
C VAL A 43 4.99 -13.88 -1.75
N VAL A 44 5.58 -12.82 -1.21
CA VAL A 44 6.14 -12.78 0.14
C VAL A 44 5.53 -11.63 0.93
N ARG A 45 4.96 -11.93 2.10
CA ARG A 45 4.36 -10.92 2.98
C ARG A 45 5.46 -10.03 3.60
N PHE A 46 5.29 -8.72 3.53
CA PHE A 46 6.07 -7.81 4.39
C PHE A 46 5.60 -7.97 5.84
N PRO A 47 6.49 -8.07 6.84
CA PRO A 47 6.08 -8.32 8.22
C PRO A 47 5.40 -7.12 8.90
N GLU A 48 5.58 -5.91 8.34
CA GLU A 48 5.10 -4.66 8.93
C GLU A 48 3.81 -4.14 8.27
N GLY A 49 3.14 -3.23 8.98
CA GLY A 49 1.96 -2.51 8.52
C GLY A 49 0.62 -3.16 8.89
N THR A 50 -0.43 -2.33 8.94
CA THR A 50 -1.79 -2.74 9.34
C THR A 50 -2.53 -3.53 8.27
N LEU A 51 -2.23 -3.27 6.99
CA LEU A 51 -2.86 -3.93 5.85
C LEU A 51 -1.94 -4.97 5.22
N PRO A 52 -2.48 -5.97 4.48
CA PRO A 52 -1.68 -6.98 3.81
C PRO A 52 -0.91 -6.37 2.64
N VAL A 53 0.42 -6.42 2.70
CA VAL A 53 1.33 -5.96 1.64
C VAL A 53 2.32 -7.05 1.31
N TYR A 54 2.47 -7.36 0.03
CA TYR A 54 3.29 -8.47 -0.47
C TYR A 54 4.30 -7.96 -1.49
N ALA A 55 5.55 -8.41 -1.39
CA ALA A 55 6.46 -8.40 -2.53
C ALA A 55 6.01 -9.46 -3.53
N VAL A 56 5.97 -9.09 -4.81
CA VAL A 56 5.62 -9.97 -5.93
C VAL A 56 6.80 -10.01 -6.90
N GLY A 57 7.50 -11.14 -6.91
CA GLY A 57 8.78 -11.27 -7.59
C GLY A 57 9.79 -10.22 -7.12
N ALA A 58 10.64 -9.75 -8.04
CA ALA A 58 11.70 -8.79 -7.71
C ALA A 58 11.22 -7.32 -7.67
N ASN A 59 10.21 -6.98 -8.48
CA ASN A 59 9.99 -5.59 -8.89
C ASN A 59 8.62 -5.02 -8.52
N GLN A 60 7.72 -5.81 -7.95
CA GLN A 60 6.34 -5.39 -7.69
C GLN A 60 5.95 -5.54 -6.23
N VAL A 61 4.97 -4.74 -5.82
CA VAL A 61 4.33 -4.79 -4.52
C VAL A 61 2.81 -4.82 -4.72
N LEU A 62 2.16 -5.81 -4.11
CA LEU A 62 0.71 -5.91 -4.04
C LEU A 62 0.24 -5.49 -2.65
N LYS A 63 -0.67 -4.52 -2.57
CA LYS A 63 -1.35 -4.10 -1.35
C LYS A 63 -2.83 -4.42 -1.45
N LEU A 64 -3.36 -5.07 -0.43
CA LEU A 64 -4.78 -5.44 -0.33
C LEU A 64 -5.51 -4.53 0.67
N TYR A 65 -6.78 -4.27 0.40
CA TYR A 65 -7.65 -3.43 1.22
C TYR A 65 -8.92 -4.22 1.55
N PRO A 66 -9.14 -4.58 2.83
CA PRO A 66 -10.36 -5.26 3.25
C PRO A 66 -11.59 -4.37 3.03
N GLN A 67 -12.76 -5.01 2.88
CA GLN A 67 -14.03 -4.34 2.57
C GLN A 67 -14.33 -3.17 3.52
N TYR A 68 -14.05 -3.32 4.83
CA TYR A 68 -14.33 -2.30 5.84
C TYR A 68 -13.57 -0.98 5.61
N CYS A 69 -12.42 -1.03 4.92
CA CYS A 69 -11.62 0.15 4.59
C CYS A 69 -11.27 0.24 3.10
N ARG A 70 -12.03 -0.44 2.23
CA ARG A 70 -11.85 -0.42 0.77
C ARG A 70 -11.73 0.99 0.18
N PRO A 71 -12.50 2.02 0.61
CA PRO A 71 -12.33 3.39 0.11
C PRO A 71 -10.91 3.97 0.29
N ASN A 72 -10.11 3.44 1.22
CA ASN A 72 -8.71 3.86 1.38
C ASN A 72 -7.84 3.51 0.16
N SER A 73 -8.23 2.49 -0.62
CA SER A 73 -7.54 2.17 -1.89
C SER A 73 -7.69 3.30 -2.91
N ASP A 74 -8.86 3.94 -2.99
CA ASP A 74 -9.09 5.05 -3.92
C ASP A 74 -8.31 6.31 -3.50
N VAL A 75 -8.17 6.53 -2.18
CA VAL A 75 -7.35 7.62 -1.63
C VAL A 75 -5.88 7.41 -1.99
N GLU A 76 -5.36 6.20 -1.77
CA GLU A 76 -3.97 5.87 -2.07
C GLU A 76 -3.69 5.86 -3.57
N GLU A 77 -4.61 5.36 -4.40
CA GLU A 77 -4.52 5.45 -5.86
C GLU A 77 -4.34 6.91 -6.29
N ARG A 78 -5.23 7.80 -5.83
CA ARG A 78 -5.19 9.23 -6.21
C ARG A 78 -3.92 9.91 -5.70
N ALA A 79 -3.47 9.58 -4.50
CA ALA A 79 -2.23 10.12 -3.95
C ALA A 79 -1.01 9.67 -4.77
N LEU A 80 -0.88 8.37 -5.07
CA LEU A 80 0.23 7.83 -5.85
C LEU A 80 0.25 8.39 -7.28
N ARG A 81 -0.90 8.45 -7.96
CA ARG A 81 -1.01 9.13 -9.27
C ARG A 81 -0.65 10.61 -9.19
N THR A 82 -0.86 11.24 -8.03
CA THR A 82 -0.49 12.65 -7.80
C THR A 82 1.03 12.85 -7.65
N VAL A 83 1.79 11.85 -7.21
CA VAL A 83 3.24 12.01 -6.99
C VAL A 83 4.09 11.31 -8.05
N GLU A 84 3.51 10.39 -8.84
CA GLU A 84 4.19 9.61 -9.86
C GLU A 84 5.05 10.49 -10.78
N GLY A 85 6.38 10.26 -10.74
CA GLY A 85 7.36 10.94 -11.59
C GLY A 85 7.54 12.44 -11.31
N ARG A 86 6.99 12.96 -10.21
CA ARG A 86 6.98 14.40 -9.90
C ARG A 86 7.85 14.82 -8.72
N LEU A 87 8.41 13.87 -7.99
CA LEU A 87 9.35 14.13 -6.90
C LEU A 87 10.78 13.73 -7.32
N SER A 88 11.77 14.33 -6.66
CA SER A 88 13.19 13.98 -6.80
C SER A 88 13.53 12.59 -6.26
N ILE A 89 12.65 12.02 -5.44
CA ILE A 89 12.73 10.63 -4.95
C ILE A 89 11.81 9.72 -5.76
N HIS A 90 12.17 8.45 -5.82
CA HIS A 90 11.29 7.45 -6.43
C HIS A 90 10.05 7.21 -5.55
N THR A 91 8.88 7.39 -6.16
CA THR A 91 7.58 7.04 -5.59
C THR A 91 6.99 5.88 -6.38
N PRO A 92 6.23 4.96 -5.75
CA PRO A 92 5.61 3.87 -6.47
C PRO A 92 4.73 4.35 -7.63
N ARG A 93 4.88 3.73 -8.78
CA ARG A 93 4.00 3.82 -9.94
C ARG A 93 2.99 2.69 -9.90
N ILE A 94 1.73 3.03 -10.07
CA ILE A 94 0.65 2.05 -10.13
C ILE A 94 0.68 1.30 -11.46
N GLU A 95 0.64 -0.03 -11.39
CA GLU A 95 0.58 -0.92 -12.55
C GLU A 95 -0.82 -1.49 -12.75
N ALA A 96 -1.53 -1.81 -11.66
CA ALA A 96 -2.92 -2.26 -11.72
C ALA A 96 -3.70 -1.86 -10.47
N VAL A 97 -5.00 -1.64 -10.65
CA VAL A 97 -5.98 -1.40 -9.59
C VAL A 97 -7.18 -2.29 -9.88
N GLY A 98 -7.82 -2.81 -8.84
CA GLY A 98 -9.07 -3.53 -9.01
C GLY A 98 -9.65 -4.03 -7.71
N GLU A 99 -10.55 -4.98 -7.83
CA GLU A 99 -11.27 -5.58 -6.72
C GLU A 99 -11.44 -7.08 -6.94
N VAL A 100 -11.31 -7.87 -5.87
CA VAL A 100 -11.61 -9.30 -5.84
C VAL A 100 -12.33 -9.61 -4.54
N ASP A 101 -13.49 -10.28 -4.60
CA ASP A 101 -14.32 -10.62 -3.42
C ASP A 101 -14.63 -9.41 -2.50
N GLY A 102 -14.78 -8.21 -3.07
CA GLY A 102 -15.01 -6.97 -2.31
C GLY A 102 -13.74 -6.32 -1.74
N TRP A 103 -12.58 -6.97 -1.85
CA TRP A 103 -11.30 -6.41 -1.45
C TRP A 103 -10.71 -5.56 -2.56
N GLY A 104 -10.36 -4.31 -2.25
CA GLY A 104 -9.58 -3.50 -3.17
C GLY A 104 -8.14 -4.00 -3.25
N TYR A 105 -7.48 -3.81 -4.39
CA TYR A 105 -6.05 -4.03 -4.51
C TYR A 105 -5.35 -2.94 -5.32
N LEU A 106 -4.09 -2.67 -4.97
CA LEU A 106 -3.14 -1.91 -5.78
C LEU A 106 -1.90 -2.77 -6.04
N LEU A 107 -1.56 -2.94 -7.31
CA LEU A 107 -0.25 -3.45 -7.74
C LEU A 107 0.58 -2.26 -8.21
N MET A 108 1.79 -2.11 -7.66
CA MET A 108 2.70 -1.02 -7.95
C MET A 108 4.14 -1.53 -8.07
N ASP A 109 5.01 -0.73 -8.69
CA ASP A 109 6.43 -1.05 -8.67
C ASP A 109 7.02 -0.91 -7.26
N ARG A 110 8.11 -1.66 -7.02
CA ARG A 110 8.79 -1.72 -5.74
C ARG A 110 9.83 -0.61 -5.65
N VAL A 111 9.73 0.22 -4.61
CA VAL A 111 10.83 1.13 -4.24
C VAL A 111 12.03 0.31 -3.75
N PRO A 112 13.19 0.40 -4.40
CA PRO A 112 14.38 -0.34 -3.98
C PRO A 112 14.97 0.26 -2.70
N GLY A 113 15.59 -0.60 -1.88
CA GLY A 113 16.27 -0.21 -0.65
C GLY A 113 15.67 -0.85 0.60
N VAL A 114 16.02 -0.28 1.74
CA VAL A 114 15.54 -0.66 3.09
C VAL A 114 14.89 0.55 3.75
N SER A 115 14.09 0.31 4.80
CA SER A 115 13.47 1.40 5.53
C SER A 115 14.53 2.29 6.20
N LEU A 116 14.22 3.58 6.34
CA LEU A 116 15.12 4.47 7.08
C LEU A 116 15.26 4.03 8.55
N ALA A 117 14.20 3.46 9.14
CA ALA A 117 14.25 2.93 10.51
C ALA A 117 15.30 1.81 10.66
N GLU A 118 15.38 0.91 9.70
CA GLU A 118 16.39 -0.16 9.66
C GLU A 118 17.80 0.39 9.37
N ALA A 119 17.92 1.32 8.42
CA ALA A 119 19.21 1.86 8.03
C ALA A 119 19.82 2.82 9.07
N TRP A 120 19.00 3.63 9.75
CA TRP A 120 19.45 4.78 10.55
C TRP A 120 20.54 4.48 11.60
N PRO A 121 20.49 3.37 12.36
CA PRO A 121 21.56 3.01 13.30
C PRO A 121 22.93 2.86 12.63
N HIS A 122 22.95 2.48 11.35
CA HIS A 122 24.14 2.21 10.56
C HIS A 122 24.59 3.39 9.69
N VAL A 123 23.77 4.45 9.56
CA VAL A 123 24.11 5.64 8.78
C VAL A 123 25.13 6.50 9.54
N PRO A 124 26.33 6.74 8.98
CA PRO A 124 27.34 7.60 9.60
C PRO A 124 26.80 9.03 9.79
N SER A 125 27.20 9.69 10.88
CA SER A 125 26.74 11.05 11.19
C SER A 125 26.96 12.06 10.06
N ALA A 126 28.05 11.90 9.29
CA ALA A 126 28.33 12.74 8.12
C ALA A 126 27.31 12.57 6.98
N ALA A 127 26.74 11.36 6.81
CA ALA A 127 25.75 11.07 5.79
C ALA A 127 24.32 11.43 6.20
N ARG A 128 24.03 11.51 7.51
CA ARG A 128 22.70 11.86 8.03
C ARG A 128 22.22 13.24 7.54
N ARG A 129 23.12 14.21 7.44
CA ARG A 129 22.79 15.55 6.93
C ARG A 129 22.24 15.48 5.50
N GLY A 130 22.92 14.73 4.62
CA GLY A 130 22.47 14.56 3.24
C GLY A 130 21.10 13.88 3.14
N LEU A 131 20.80 12.88 3.98
CA LEU A 131 19.48 12.25 4.02
C LEU A 131 18.38 13.23 4.44
N VAL A 132 18.64 14.07 5.46
CA VAL A 132 17.67 15.08 5.92
C VAL A 132 17.46 16.15 4.86
N GLU A 133 18.51 16.58 4.17
CA GLU A 133 18.42 17.53 3.04
C GLU A 133 17.58 16.95 1.91
N GLN A 134 17.84 15.71 1.49
CA GLN A 134 17.05 15.02 0.45
C GLN A 134 15.58 14.87 0.85
N LEU A 135 15.30 14.48 2.10
CA LEU A 135 13.94 14.39 2.62
C LEU A 135 13.24 15.76 2.62
N GLY A 136 13.96 16.83 3.01
CA GLY A 136 13.43 18.19 3.01
C GLY A 136 13.07 18.67 1.60
N ILE A 137 13.91 18.37 0.61
CA ILE A 137 13.63 18.66 -0.81
C ILE A 137 12.38 17.90 -1.28
N ALA A 138 12.32 16.58 -1.06
CA ALA A 138 11.18 15.77 -1.46
C ALA A 138 9.86 16.23 -0.80
N LEU A 139 9.91 16.67 0.47
CA LEU A 139 8.75 17.20 1.18
C LEU A 139 8.30 18.56 0.63
N ALA A 140 9.25 19.44 0.29
CA ALA A 140 8.94 20.72 -0.34
C ALA A 140 8.31 20.53 -1.73
N GLU A 141 8.83 19.60 -2.52
CA GLU A 141 8.26 19.20 -3.81
C GLU A 141 6.84 18.66 -3.66
N LEU A 142 6.62 17.76 -2.69
CA LEU A 142 5.30 17.21 -2.38
C LEU A 142 4.29 18.31 -2.03
N HIS A 143 4.67 19.27 -1.18
CA HIS A 143 3.81 20.39 -0.79
C HIS A 143 3.53 21.39 -1.92
N ALA A 144 4.37 21.43 -2.96
CA ALA A 144 4.15 22.28 -4.11
C ALA A 144 3.13 21.69 -5.11
N LEU A 145 2.80 20.40 -4.99
CA LEU A 145 1.81 19.75 -5.85
C LEU A 145 0.39 20.16 -5.44
N ALA A 146 -0.48 20.35 -6.45
CA ALA A 146 -1.91 20.46 -6.18
C ALA A 146 -2.41 19.12 -5.58
N PRO A 147 -3.10 19.15 -4.42
CA PRO A 147 -3.58 17.93 -3.81
C PRO A 147 -4.64 17.27 -4.69
N PRO A 148 -4.75 15.93 -4.70
CA PRO A 148 -5.83 15.26 -5.40
C PRO A 148 -7.18 15.62 -4.76
N ILE A 149 -8.24 15.53 -5.55
CA ILE A 149 -9.60 15.59 -5.00
C ILE A 149 -9.83 14.30 -4.22
N LEU A 150 -9.87 14.40 -2.90
CA LEU A 150 -10.16 13.32 -1.98
C LEU A 150 -11.57 13.50 -1.39
N PRO A 151 -12.25 12.42 -0.99
CA PRO A 151 -13.48 12.54 -0.21
C PRO A 151 -13.24 13.41 1.03
N PRO A 152 -14.23 14.21 1.45
CA PRO A 152 -14.04 15.14 2.56
C PRO A 152 -13.63 14.40 3.83
N ALA A 153 -12.52 14.82 4.43
CA ALA A 153 -12.19 14.40 5.79
C ALA A 153 -13.15 15.11 6.74
N HIS A 154 -13.99 14.36 7.46
CA HIS A 154 -14.83 14.89 8.53
C HIS A 154 -13.97 15.17 9.77
N TRP A 155 -13.11 16.18 9.69
CA TRP A 155 -12.09 16.46 10.71
C TRP A 155 -12.70 16.69 12.09
N GLU A 156 -13.84 17.38 12.16
CA GLU A 156 -14.58 17.58 13.41
C GLU A 156 -15.03 16.24 14.03
N THR A 157 -15.58 15.34 13.22
CA THR A 157 -16.01 14.01 13.65
C THR A 157 -14.82 13.16 14.09
N PHE A 158 -13.72 13.19 13.33
CA PHE A 158 -12.49 12.50 13.69
C PHE A 158 -11.97 12.97 15.04
N ILE A 159 -11.80 14.29 15.23
CA ILE A 159 -11.31 14.89 16.49
C ILE A 159 -12.24 14.55 17.67
N ALA A 160 -13.56 14.54 17.46
CA ALA A 160 -14.52 14.17 18.50
C ALA A 160 -14.38 12.71 18.98
N GLN A 161 -13.87 11.81 18.15
CA GLN A 161 -13.66 10.39 18.46
C GLN A 161 -12.29 10.08 19.11
N GLN A 162 -11.37 11.04 19.21
CA GLN A 162 -10.03 10.84 19.78
C GLN A 162 -9.93 11.18 21.28
N ARG A 163 -11.06 11.34 21.98
CA ARG A 163 -11.13 11.63 23.42
C ARG A 163 -11.53 10.40 24.22
#